data_AF-C5KE17-F1
#
_entry.id   AF-C5KE17-F1
#
_cell.length_a   1.000
_cell.length_b   1.000
_cell.length_c   1.000
_cell.angle_alpha   90.00
_cell.angle_beta   90.00
_cell.angle_gamma   90.00
#
_symmetry.space_group_name_H-M   'P 1'
#
loop_
_entity.id
_entity.type
_entity.pdbx_description
1 polymer ?
#
loop_
_entity_poly.entity_id
_entity_poly.type
_entity_poly.pdbx_seq_one_letter_code
_entity_poly.pdbx_strand_id
1 'polypeptide(L)'
;MIKEVHDAMEEAEAKVMLKFGDRQSRRRTFAVGQKVLKWTDNKSNGVLQPNWTGPLTIKDVLGTATYRLSDDSVQADRNLCLYHQ
;
A
#
# COMPACT_ATOMS: atom_id res chain seq x y z
N MET A 1 33.86 -21.67 25.20
CA MET A 1 33.51 -20.31 25.68
C MET A 1 33.40 -19.27 24.58
N ILE A 2 34.47 -18.78 23.95
CA ILE A 2 34.35 -17.66 22.97
C ILE A 2 33.54 -18.06 21.72
N LYS A 3 33.68 -19.30 21.25
CA LYS A 3 32.95 -19.81 20.07
C LYS A 3 31.45 -19.95 20.31
N GLU A 4 31.08 -20.54 21.44
CA GLU A 4 29.67 -20.72 21.85
C GLU A 4 28.93 -19.39 22.01
N VAL A 5 29.63 -18.34 22.47
CA VAL A 5 29.06 -16.99 22.57
C VAL A 5 28.82 -16.38 21.19
N HIS A 6 29.73 -16.58 20.24
CA HIS A 6 29.54 -16.10 18.86
C HIS A 6 28.40 -16.83 18.17
N ASP A 7 28.34 -18.15 18.30
CA ASP A 7 27.28 -18.97 17.69
C ASP A 7 25.90 -18.58 18.25
N ALA A 8 25.81 -18.33 19.56
CA ALA A 8 24.58 -17.84 20.19
C ALA A 8 24.18 -16.42 19.74
N MET A 9 25.16 -15.57 19.43
CA MET A 9 24.91 -14.22 18.94
C MET A 9 24.40 -14.22 17.49
N GLU A 10 25.00 -15.06 16.65
CA GLU A 10 24.60 -15.24 15.24
C GLU A 10 23.19 -15.85 15.15
N GLU A 11 22.87 -16.82 16.00
CA GLU A 11 21.52 -17.39 16.09
C GLU A 11 20.48 -16.35 16.57
N ALA A 12 20.86 -15.50 17.54
CA ALA A 12 20.01 -14.42 18.02
C ALA A 12 19.76 -13.36 16.92
N GLU A 13 20.79 -12.98 16.17
CA GLU A 13 20.68 -12.05 15.04
C GLU A 13 19.81 -12.60 13.91
N ALA A 14 19.98 -13.87 13.54
CA ALA A 14 19.15 -14.55 12.55
C ALA A 14 17.67 -14.60 12.99
N LYS A 15 17.42 -14.87 14.28
CA LYS A 15 16.07 -14.91 14.87
C LYS A 15 15.42 -13.53 14.93
N VAL A 16 16.21 -12.48 15.15
CA VAL A 16 15.77 -11.08 15.05
C VAL A 16 15.43 -10.72 13.61
N MET A 17 16.28 -11.08 12.65
CA MET A 17 16.04 -10.86 11.22
C MET A 17 14.75 -11.55 10.73
N LEU A 18 14.46 -12.78 11.20
CA LEU A 18 13.20 -13.47 10.90
C LEU A 18 11.96 -12.75 11.46
N LYS A 19 12.05 -12.14 12.66
CA LYS A 19 10.95 -11.35 13.23
C LYS A 19 10.65 -10.07 12.45
N PHE A 20 11.63 -9.52 11.75
CA PHE A 20 11.48 -8.28 10.96
C PHE A 20 11.29 -8.53 9.46
N GLY A 21 11.74 -9.68 8.94
CA GLY A 21 11.62 -10.05 7.53
C GLY A 21 10.18 -10.22 7.06
N ASP A 22 9.28 -10.57 7.98
CA ASP A 22 7.87 -10.81 7.69
C ASP A 22 6.96 -9.66 8.09
N ARG A 23 7.53 -8.44 8.25
CA ARG A 23 6.74 -7.22 8.14
C ARG A 23 6.40 -7.02 6.66
N GLN A 24 5.70 -8.00 6.07
CA GLN A 24 5.00 -7.86 4.81
C GLN A 24 4.35 -6.49 4.87
N SER A 25 4.88 -5.62 4.02
CA SER A 25 4.42 -4.26 3.91
C SER A 25 2.90 -4.35 3.82
N ARG A 26 2.16 -3.82 4.79
CA ARG A 26 0.68 -3.72 4.73
C ARG A 26 0.25 -2.73 3.63
N ARG A 27 1.05 -2.62 2.56
CA ARG A 27 0.79 -1.87 1.35
C ARG A 27 -0.36 -2.56 0.65
N ARG A 28 -1.39 -1.77 0.41
CA ARG A 28 -2.51 -2.18 -0.41
C ARG A 28 -2.00 -2.26 -1.85
N THR A 29 -2.08 -3.44 -2.44
CA THR A 29 -1.83 -3.63 -3.86
C THR A 29 -3.16 -3.74 -4.58
N PHE A 30 -3.24 -3.11 -5.75
CA PHE A 30 -4.41 -3.16 -6.62
C PHE A 30 -4.05 -3.82 -7.96
N ALA A 31 -5.02 -4.46 -8.59
CA ALA A 31 -4.88 -5.13 -9.88
C ALA A 31 -5.74 -4.46 -10.95
N VAL A 32 -5.31 -4.57 -12.21
CA VAL A 32 -6.08 -4.08 -13.38
C VAL A 32 -7.49 -4.69 -13.36
N GLY A 33 -8.50 -3.86 -13.65
CA GLY A 33 -9.91 -4.26 -13.61
C GLY A 33 -10.58 -4.13 -12.24
N GLN A 34 -9.83 -3.96 -11.14
CA GLN A 34 -10.43 -3.73 -9.83
C GLN A 34 -11.10 -2.35 -9.76
N LYS A 35 -12.22 -2.30 -9.04
CA LYS A 35 -12.92 -1.05 -8.71
C LYS A 35 -12.36 -0.45 -7.43
N VAL A 36 -12.06 0.84 -7.47
CA VAL A 36 -11.52 1.61 -6.35
C VAL A 36 -12.24 2.94 -6.19
N LEU A 37 -12.21 3.51 -4.99
CA LEU A 37 -12.51 4.92 -4.77
C LEU A 37 -11.20 5.70 -4.69
N LYS A 38 -11.23 6.93 -5.18
CA LYS A 38 -10.11 7.88 -5.21
C LYS A 38 -10.30 8.94 -4.13
N TRP A 39 -9.26 9.19 -3.33
CA TRP A 39 -9.25 10.30 -2.38
C TRP A 39 -9.13 11.63 -3.12
N THR A 40 -9.96 12.60 -2.73
CA THR A 40 -9.98 13.95 -3.28
C THR A 40 -9.85 14.94 -2.12
N ASP A 41 -8.87 15.85 -2.19
CA ASP A 41 -8.68 16.86 -1.14
C ASP A 41 -9.67 18.01 -1.34
N ASN A 42 -10.81 17.96 -0.64
CA ASN A 42 -11.91 18.94 -0.77
C ASN A 42 -11.72 20.21 0.08
N LYS A 43 -10.50 20.48 0.59
CA LYS A 43 -10.23 21.63 1.49
C LYS A 43 -10.64 23.00 0.93
N SER A 44 -10.69 23.16 -0.40
CA SER A 44 -10.91 24.46 -1.05
C SER A 44 -12.39 24.85 -1.19
N ASN A 45 -13.33 23.93 -1.02
CA ASN A 45 -14.70 24.17 -1.49
C ASN A 45 -15.69 24.63 -0.42
N GLY A 46 -15.25 24.80 0.85
CA GLY A 46 -16.07 25.37 1.93
C GLY A 46 -17.33 24.57 2.31
N VAL A 47 -17.59 23.46 1.62
CA VAL A 47 -18.75 22.58 1.79
C VAL A 47 -18.23 21.20 2.20
N LEU A 48 -18.83 20.63 3.26
CA LEU A 48 -18.54 19.27 3.71
C LEU A 48 -18.95 18.27 2.61
N GLN A 49 -18.00 17.88 1.77
CA GLN A 49 -18.18 16.86 0.74
C GLN A 49 -17.38 15.59 1.05
N PRO A 50 -17.88 14.41 0.64
CA PRO A 50 -17.12 13.17 0.78
C PRO A 50 -15.76 13.27 0.08
N ASN A 51 -14.70 12.91 0.80
CA ASN A 51 -13.34 12.93 0.27
C ASN A 51 -13.02 11.72 -0.61
N TRP A 52 -13.98 10.82 -0.85
CA TRP A 52 -13.81 9.66 -1.73
C TRP A 52 -14.73 9.80 -2.94
N THR A 53 -14.18 9.66 -4.14
CA THR A 53 -14.90 9.73 -5.43
C THR A 53 -14.74 8.42 -6.21
N GLY A 54 -15.77 8.01 -6.94
CA GLY A 54 -15.77 6.75 -7.69
C GLY A 54 -17.13 6.04 -7.69
N PRO A 55 -17.20 4.77 -8.11
CA PRO A 55 -16.06 3.87 -8.38
C PRO A 55 -15.33 4.15 -9.70
N LEU A 56 -14.01 4.01 -9.68
CA LEU A 56 -13.13 4.03 -10.85
C LEU A 56 -12.48 2.67 -11.01
N THR A 57 -12.10 2.31 -12.23
CA THR A 57 -11.42 1.04 -12.52
C THR A 57 -9.92 1.26 -12.71
N ILE A 58 -9.09 0.39 -12.13
CA ILE A 58 -7.64 0.37 -12.43
C ILE A 58 -7.45 -0.03 -13.90
N LYS A 59 -6.93 0.88 -14.73
CA LYS A 59 -6.52 0.61 -16.12
C LYS A 59 -5.13 -0.02 -16.19
N ASP A 60 -4.15 0.57 -15.51
CA ASP A 60 -2.74 0.13 -15.55
C ASP A 60 -2.06 0.19 -14.17
N VAL A 61 -1.05 -0.66 -13.97
CA VAL A 61 -0.12 -0.60 -12.83
C VAL A 61 1.20 -0.01 -13.35
N LEU A 62 1.52 1.23 -12.98
CA LEU A 62 2.68 1.98 -13.49
C LEU A 62 3.95 1.78 -12.65
N GLY A 63 3.81 1.23 -11.44
CA GLY A 63 4.93 0.96 -10.53
C GLY A 63 4.44 0.22 -9.28
N THR A 64 5.32 0.07 -8.30
CA THR A 64 5.04 -0.74 -7.08
C THR A 64 3.80 -0.29 -6.30
N ALA A 65 3.41 0.98 -6.39
CA ALA A 65 2.27 1.56 -5.66
C ALA A 65 1.61 2.71 -6.44
N THR A 66 1.64 2.67 -7.77
CA THR A 66 1.14 3.75 -8.63
C THR A 66 0.29 3.16 -9.74
N TYR A 67 -0.92 3.72 -9.90
CA TYR A 67 -1.98 3.14 -10.72
C TYR A 67 -2.58 4.21 -11.63
N ARG A 68 -2.91 3.84 -12.86
CA ARG A 68 -3.75 4.65 -13.75
C ARG A 68 -5.19 4.19 -13.62
N LEU A 69 -6.11 5.13 -13.43
CA LEU A 69 -7.54 4.86 -13.28
C LEU A 69 -8.31 5.06 -14.59
N SER A 70 -9.59 4.71 -14.61
CA SER A 70 -10.46 4.82 -15.78
C SER A 70 -10.68 6.24 -16.26
N ASP A 71 -10.57 7.23 -15.38
CA ASP A 71 -10.58 8.67 -15.68
C ASP A 71 -9.21 9.20 -16.17
N ASP A 72 -8.28 8.29 -16.47
CA ASP A 72 -6.89 8.54 -16.87
C ASP A 72 -6.05 9.28 -15.82
N SER A 73 -6.58 9.49 -14.62
CA SER A 73 -5.80 10.01 -13.50
C SER A 73 -4.82 8.98 -12.97
N VAL A 74 -3.65 9.45 -12.53
CA VAL A 74 -2.60 8.62 -11.93
C VAL A 74 -2.60 8.85 -10.43
N GLN A 75 -2.69 7.76 -9.66
CA GLN A 75 -2.82 7.80 -8.21
C GLN A 75 -1.85 6.84 -7.52
N ALA A 76 -1.35 7.27 -6.37
CA ALA A 76 -0.64 6.39 -5.45
C ALA A 76 -1.63 5.53 -4.65
N ASP A 77 -1.18 4.35 -4.21
CA ASP A 77 -1.95 3.41 -3.36
C ASP A 77 -2.64 4.08 -2.16
N ARG A 78 -1.96 5.03 -1.49
CA ARG A 78 -2.48 5.78 -0.34
C ARG A 78 -3.74 6.61 -0.65
N ASN A 79 -3.96 6.96 -1.90
CA ASN A 79 -5.12 7.73 -2.36
C ASN A 79 -6.25 6.81 -2.85
N LEU A 80 -6.11 5.49 -2.70
CA LEU A 80 -7.06 4.51 -3.23
C LEU A 80 -7.61 3.63 -2.10
N CYS A 81 -8.87 3.24 -2.23
CA CYS A 81 -9.46 2.17 -1.44
C CYS A 81 -10.27 1.22 -2.31
N LEU A 82 -10.27 -0.07 -1.96
CA LEU A 82 -11.05 -1.08 -2.69
C LEU A 82 -12.54 -0.79 -2.55
N TYR A 83 -13.25 -0.84 -3.67
CA TYR A 83 -14.69 -0.75 -3.71
C TYR A 83 -15.29 -2.16 -3.85
N HIS A 84 -15.84 -2.68 -2.76
CA HIS A 84 -16.60 -3.93 -2.74
C HIS A 84 -18.09 -3.61 -2.91
N GLN A 85 -18.74 -4.21 -3.92
CA GLN A 85 -20.17 -4.10 -4.16
C GLN A 85 -20.95 -5.09 -3.30
#